data_AF-A0A1G8N5U9-F1
#
_entry.id   AF-A0A1G8N5U9-F1
#
_cell.length_a   1.000
_cell.length_b   1.000
_cell.length_c   1.000
_cell.angle_alpha   90.00
_cell.angle_beta   90.00
_cell.angle_gamma   90.00
#
_symmetry.space_group_name_H-M   'P 1'
#
loop_
_entity.id
_entity.type
_entity.pdbx_description
1 polymer ?
#
loop_
_entity_poly.entity_id
_entity_poly.type
_entity_poly.pdbx_seq_one_letter_code
_entity_poly.pdbx_strand_id
1 'polypeptide(L)'
;MKEKEEVCLLGSRVLNDWWRLRRLVNVEEVLTNTYIHFFNQVDQPYSCEEQEALTRITTLFVSLLQGEVLESCSFCKFSKDDVTFWGHQEFFRLDLPSKNPFSTHSRLCCLKELETKLNCFFINETGNKPYSWEEKKVLRRMKKIFVHELRNTPKYDLFKTRHVHRVSEEDQLELKYQQTDEIRLRHVPICRYNPLSQKFKKIKEEYLKKIETECGKL
;
A
#
# COMPACT_ATOMS: atom_id res chain seq x y z
N MET A 1 9.25 -45.88 -10.41
CA MET A 1 10.04 -44.88 -9.67
C MET A 1 9.07 -43.86 -9.11
N LYS A 2 8.90 -43.75 -7.79
CA LYS A 2 8.08 -42.68 -7.20
C LYS A 2 8.92 -41.40 -7.28
N GLU A 3 8.47 -40.42 -8.05
CA GLU A 3 8.99 -39.06 -7.96
C GLU A 3 8.86 -38.61 -6.50
N LYS A 4 10.00 -38.28 -5.88
CA LYS A 4 10.01 -37.75 -4.52
C LYS A 4 9.44 -36.35 -4.59
N GLU A 5 8.17 -36.21 -4.25
CA GLU A 5 7.58 -34.92 -3.91
C GLU A 5 8.34 -34.38 -2.68
N GLU A 6 9.27 -33.45 -2.91
CA GLU A 6 10.00 -32.78 -1.83
C GLU A 6 9.18 -31.58 -1.34
N VAL A 7 9.07 -31.47 -0.02
CA VAL A 7 8.48 -30.30 0.66
C VAL A 7 9.39 -29.09 0.41
N CYS A 8 8.80 -28.01 -0.13
CA CYS A 8 9.35 -26.66 -0.33
C CYS A 8 10.84 -26.49 0.06
N LEU A 9 11.76 -26.77 -0.87
CA LEU A 9 13.22 -26.69 -0.67
C LEU A 9 13.77 -25.26 -0.48
N LEU A 10 12.91 -24.24 -0.47
CA LEU A 10 13.30 -22.87 -0.80
C LEU A 10 13.65 -21.98 0.39
N GLY A 11 13.67 -22.50 1.61
CA GLY A 11 14.30 -21.80 2.75
C GLY A 11 15.82 -21.62 2.65
N SER A 12 16.46 -22.06 1.54
CA SER A 12 17.92 -22.21 1.44
C SER A 12 18.60 -21.45 0.29
N ARG A 13 17.86 -20.75 -0.60
CA ARG A 13 18.47 -19.98 -1.70
C ARG A 13 18.22 -18.48 -1.57
N VAL A 14 19.27 -17.75 -1.19
CA VAL A 14 19.31 -16.29 -1.27
C VAL A 14 19.54 -15.89 -2.73
N LEU A 15 18.47 -15.46 -3.42
CA LEU A 15 18.58 -14.91 -4.76
C LEU A 15 19.09 -13.47 -4.70
N ASN A 16 19.95 -13.08 -5.65
CA ASN A 16 20.60 -11.76 -5.72
C ASN A 16 19.56 -10.60 -5.69
N ASP A 17 19.84 -9.57 -4.88
CA ASP A 17 18.98 -8.40 -4.59
C ASP A 17 18.40 -7.71 -5.84
N TRP A 18 19.19 -7.55 -6.92
CA TRP A 18 18.72 -6.85 -8.13
C TRP A 18 17.57 -7.61 -8.83
N TRP A 19 17.54 -8.92 -8.70
CA TRP A 19 16.51 -9.76 -9.29
C TRP A 19 15.21 -9.73 -8.50
N ARG A 20 15.25 -9.54 -7.17
CA ARG A 20 14.06 -9.47 -6.32
C ARG A 20 13.20 -8.26 -6.68
N LEU A 21 13.79 -7.07 -6.77
CA LEU A 21 13.06 -5.87 -7.19
C LEU A 21 12.42 -6.04 -8.59
N ARG A 22 13.16 -6.60 -9.55
CA ARG A 22 12.62 -6.85 -10.90
C ARG A 22 11.44 -7.81 -10.88
N ARG A 23 11.53 -8.91 -10.12
CA ARG A 23 10.42 -9.87 -9.97
C ARG A 23 9.21 -9.21 -9.31
N LEU A 24 9.40 -8.39 -8.28
CA LEU A 24 8.31 -7.62 -7.68
C LEU A 24 7.63 -6.72 -8.73
N VAL A 25 8.39 -6.00 -9.55
CA VAL A 25 7.81 -5.17 -10.62
C VAL A 25 7.03 -6.01 -11.63
N ASN A 26 7.53 -7.19 -12.03
CA ASN A 26 6.81 -8.10 -12.92
C ASN A 26 5.47 -8.55 -12.31
N VAL A 27 5.45 -8.89 -11.01
CA VAL A 27 4.22 -9.28 -10.32
C VAL A 27 3.24 -8.10 -10.28
N GLU A 28 3.71 -6.88 -10.01
CA GLU A 28 2.87 -5.68 -10.01
C GLU A 28 2.19 -5.48 -11.38
N GLU A 29 2.95 -5.67 -12.45
CA GLU A 29 2.46 -5.58 -13.82
C GLU A 29 1.39 -6.63 -14.11
N VAL A 30 1.62 -7.91 -13.75
CA VAL A 30 0.64 -8.99 -13.96
C VAL A 30 -0.64 -8.75 -13.14
N LEU A 31 -0.50 -8.30 -11.89
CA LEU A 31 -1.65 -7.95 -11.06
C LEU A 31 -2.50 -6.87 -11.73
N THR A 32 -1.87 -5.79 -12.18
CA THR A 32 -2.55 -4.64 -12.77
C THR A 32 -3.16 -4.97 -14.13
N ASN A 33 -2.39 -5.59 -15.02
CA ASN A 33 -2.77 -5.78 -16.42
C ASN A 33 -3.65 -7.01 -16.64
N THR A 34 -3.55 -8.03 -15.78
CA THR A 34 -4.29 -9.30 -15.96
C THR A 34 -5.39 -9.45 -14.92
N TYR A 35 -5.05 -9.49 -13.63
CA TYR A 35 -6.02 -9.82 -12.58
C TYR A 35 -7.05 -8.72 -12.38
N ILE A 36 -6.62 -7.46 -12.26
CA ILE A 36 -7.55 -6.34 -12.08
C ILE A 36 -8.39 -6.10 -13.32
N HIS A 37 -7.78 -6.24 -14.51
CA HIS A 37 -8.55 -6.19 -15.74
C HIS A 37 -9.66 -7.24 -15.76
N PHE A 38 -9.35 -8.50 -15.38
CA PHE A 38 -10.32 -9.57 -15.26
C PHE A 38 -11.40 -9.31 -14.20
N PHE A 39 -11.03 -8.85 -13.00
CA PHE A 39 -12.00 -8.59 -11.93
C PHE A 39 -13.06 -7.57 -12.32
N ASN A 40 -12.66 -6.57 -13.11
CA ASN A 40 -13.54 -5.53 -13.65
C ASN A 40 -14.46 -6.02 -14.78
N GLN A 41 -14.23 -7.22 -15.34
CA GLN A 41 -15.15 -7.83 -16.31
C GLN A 41 -16.34 -8.55 -15.64
N VAL A 42 -16.34 -8.70 -14.32
CA VAL A 42 -17.43 -9.34 -13.58
C VAL A 42 -18.38 -8.28 -13.04
N ASP A 43 -19.56 -8.19 -13.66
CA ASP A 43 -20.57 -7.16 -13.37
C ASP A 43 -21.08 -7.18 -11.93
N GLN A 44 -21.10 -8.37 -11.30
CA GLN A 44 -21.60 -8.50 -9.94
C GLN A 44 -20.62 -7.90 -8.94
N PRO A 45 -21.12 -7.22 -7.89
CA PRO A 45 -20.27 -6.73 -6.80
C PRO A 45 -19.59 -7.91 -6.09
N TYR A 46 -18.49 -7.61 -5.37
CA TYR A 46 -17.76 -8.62 -4.61
C TYR A 46 -18.65 -9.27 -3.55
N SER A 47 -18.75 -10.60 -3.60
CA SER A 47 -19.39 -11.40 -2.56
C SER A 47 -18.60 -11.33 -1.24
N CYS A 48 -19.22 -11.77 -0.13
CA CYS A 48 -18.52 -11.83 1.16
C CYS A 48 -17.24 -12.67 1.10
N GLU A 49 -17.27 -13.79 0.40
CA GLU A 49 -16.11 -14.69 0.26
C GLU A 49 -14.98 -14.05 -0.57
N GLU A 50 -15.33 -13.30 -1.62
CA GLU A 50 -14.36 -12.55 -2.42
C GLU A 50 -13.72 -11.42 -1.61
N GLN A 51 -14.52 -10.70 -0.82
CA GLN A 51 -14.05 -9.65 0.07
C GLN A 51 -13.09 -10.22 1.14
N GLU A 52 -13.34 -11.42 1.64
CA GLU A 52 -12.43 -12.10 2.57
C GLU A 52 -11.11 -12.50 1.90
N ALA A 53 -11.14 -13.00 0.68
CA ALA A 53 -9.92 -13.30 -0.07
C ALA A 53 -9.09 -12.03 -0.32
N LEU A 54 -9.71 -10.95 -0.80
CA LEU A 54 -9.07 -9.65 -0.96
C LEU A 54 -8.49 -9.11 0.36
N THR A 55 -9.20 -9.31 1.47
CA THR A 55 -8.74 -8.94 2.81
C THR A 55 -7.46 -9.72 3.18
N ARG A 56 -7.43 -11.03 2.98
CA ARG A 56 -6.25 -11.86 3.27
C ARG A 56 -5.05 -11.48 2.42
N ILE A 57 -5.26 -11.27 1.11
CA ILE A 57 -4.22 -10.77 0.20
C ILE A 57 -3.70 -9.40 0.66
N THR A 58 -4.60 -8.49 1.06
CA THR A 58 -4.19 -7.16 1.54
C THR A 58 -3.39 -7.26 2.84
N THR A 59 -3.80 -8.12 3.77
CA THR A 59 -3.09 -8.38 5.04
C THR A 59 -1.70 -8.95 4.78
N LEU A 60 -1.54 -9.87 3.82
CA LEU A 60 -0.23 -10.37 3.40
C LEU A 60 0.73 -9.22 3.04
N PHE A 61 0.29 -8.23 2.26
CA PHE A 61 1.13 -7.06 1.95
C PHE A 61 1.41 -6.17 3.16
N VAL A 62 0.48 -6.09 4.12
CA VAL A 62 0.71 -5.35 5.38
C VAL A 62 1.83 -6.01 6.19
N SER A 63 1.76 -7.33 6.38
CA SER A 63 2.78 -8.14 7.05
C SER A 63 4.15 -8.00 6.40
N LEU A 64 4.20 -8.09 5.06
CA LEU A 64 5.45 -7.92 4.30
C LEU A 64 6.06 -6.51 4.48
N LEU A 65 5.23 -5.47 4.51
CA LEU A 65 5.69 -4.10 4.73
C LEU A 65 6.19 -3.87 6.18
N GLN A 66 5.63 -4.58 7.14
CA GLN A 66 6.06 -4.60 8.54
C GLN A 66 7.32 -5.45 8.76
N GLY A 67 7.70 -6.28 7.79
CA GLY A 67 8.86 -7.17 7.89
C GLY A 67 8.57 -8.43 8.70
N GLU A 68 7.30 -8.82 8.79
CA GLU A 68 6.90 -10.06 9.44
C GLU A 68 7.39 -11.27 8.64
N VAL A 69 7.77 -12.33 9.35
CA VAL A 69 8.16 -13.60 8.75
C VAL A 69 6.90 -14.35 8.37
N LEU A 70 6.78 -14.72 7.09
CA LEU A 70 5.67 -15.53 6.62
C LEU A 70 5.86 -17.00 7.04
N GLU A 71 4.76 -17.65 7.42
CA GLU A 71 4.76 -19.08 7.74
C GLU A 71 5.17 -19.93 6.53
N SER A 72 5.73 -21.11 6.78
CA SER A 72 6.24 -21.99 5.74
C SER A 72 5.14 -22.48 4.79
N CYS A 73 5.45 -22.52 3.48
CA CYS A 73 4.53 -23.02 2.47
C CYS A 73 4.37 -24.54 2.58
N SER A 74 3.18 -25.01 2.93
CA SER A 74 2.81 -26.45 2.90
C SER A 74 2.18 -26.89 1.56
N PHE A 75 1.75 -25.93 0.72
CA PHE A 75 1.10 -26.19 -0.56
C PHE A 75 2.08 -26.51 -1.71
N CYS A 76 3.34 -26.12 -1.54
CA CYS A 76 4.35 -26.17 -2.58
C CYS A 76 4.94 -27.58 -2.72
N LYS A 77 4.32 -28.44 -3.53
CA LYS A 77 4.95 -29.68 -4.04
C LYS A 77 5.44 -29.42 -5.46
N PHE A 78 6.73 -29.19 -5.62
CA PHE A 78 7.29 -28.87 -6.94
C PHE A 78 8.51 -29.73 -7.22
N SER A 79 8.70 -30.06 -8.49
CA SER A 79 9.92 -30.71 -8.96
C SER A 79 11.07 -29.68 -8.99
N LYS A 80 12.33 -30.14 -8.94
CA LYS A 80 13.50 -29.25 -9.02
C LYS A 80 13.54 -28.41 -10.31
N ASP A 81 12.87 -28.87 -11.36
CA ASP A 81 12.81 -28.19 -12.66
C ASP A 81 11.76 -27.08 -12.70
N ASP A 82 10.78 -27.08 -11.79
CA ASP A 82 9.79 -26.00 -11.65
C ASP A 82 10.39 -24.76 -10.96
N VAL A 83 11.56 -24.89 -10.33
CA VAL A 83 12.23 -23.82 -9.56
C VAL A 83 12.73 -22.68 -10.46
N THR A 84 12.96 -22.93 -11.75
CA THR A 84 13.36 -21.91 -12.73
C THR A 84 12.21 -21.00 -13.16
N PHE A 85 10.95 -21.34 -12.85
CA PHE A 85 9.76 -20.56 -13.26
C PHE A 85 9.36 -19.47 -12.26
N TRP A 86 9.98 -19.44 -11.08
CA TRP A 86 9.59 -18.51 -10.00
C TRP A 86 10.08 -17.09 -10.33
N GLY A 87 9.13 -16.23 -10.69
CA GLY A 87 9.40 -14.85 -11.12
C GLY A 87 9.15 -14.59 -12.61
N HIS A 88 8.86 -15.63 -13.39
CA HIS A 88 8.32 -15.47 -14.73
C HIS A 88 6.82 -15.16 -14.65
N GLN A 89 6.34 -14.30 -15.56
CA GLN A 89 4.92 -13.92 -15.66
C GLN A 89 3.99 -15.15 -15.77
N GLU A 90 4.51 -16.25 -16.30
CA GLU A 90 3.83 -17.54 -16.46
C GLU A 90 3.36 -18.16 -15.14
N PHE A 91 4.07 -17.94 -14.02
CA PHE A 91 3.62 -18.43 -12.71
C PHE A 91 2.30 -17.78 -12.27
N PHE A 92 2.13 -16.49 -12.62
CA PHE A 92 0.91 -15.73 -12.36
C PHE A 92 -0.05 -15.77 -13.56
N ARG A 93 0.11 -16.74 -14.47
CA ARG A 93 -0.85 -16.95 -15.54
C ARG A 93 -2.22 -17.24 -14.93
N LEU A 94 -3.22 -16.59 -15.51
CA LEU A 94 -4.61 -16.74 -15.17
C LEU A 94 -5.24 -17.83 -16.05
N ASP A 95 -5.72 -18.90 -15.43
CA ASP A 95 -6.44 -19.96 -16.13
C ASP A 95 -7.94 -19.83 -15.85
N LEU A 96 -8.69 -19.41 -16.87
CA LEU A 96 -10.13 -19.21 -16.78
C LEU A 96 -10.90 -20.45 -17.23
N PRO A 97 -12.03 -20.78 -16.57
CA PRO A 97 -12.87 -21.89 -17.00
C PRO A 97 -13.49 -21.59 -18.37
N SER A 98 -13.63 -22.62 -19.19
CA SER A 98 -14.21 -22.51 -20.55
C SER A 98 -15.68 -22.11 -20.55
N LYS A 99 -16.40 -22.35 -19.45
CA LYS A 99 -17.80 -21.95 -19.26
C LYS A 99 -17.87 -20.84 -18.21
N ASN A 100 -18.61 -19.77 -18.53
CA ASN A 100 -18.83 -18.61 -17.66
C ASN A 100 -17.54 -18.06 -17.02
N PRO A 101 -16.54 -17.69 -17.84
CA PRO A 101 -15.25 -17.20 -17.34
C PRO A 101 -15.40 -15.92 -16.49
N PHE A 102 -16.37 -15.07 -16.81
CA PHE A 102 -16.66 -13.82 -16.12
C PHE A 102 -17.86 -13.97 -15.17
N SER A 103 -17.69 -14.82 -14.15
CA SER A 103 -18.69 -15.02 -13.10
C SER A 103 -18.09 -14.76 -11.72
N THR A 104 -18.95 -14.45 -10.74
CA THR A 104 -18.56 -14.34 -9.33
C THR A 104 -17.83 -15.60 -8.84
N HIS A 105 -18.24 -16.78 -9.29
CA HIS A 105 -17.57 -18.03 -8.94
C HIS A 105 -16.15 -18.10 -9.53
N SER A 106 -15.99 -17.79 -10.82
CA SER A 106 -14.68 -17.78 -11.47
C SER A 106 -13.74 -16.74 -10.85
N ARG A 107 -14.26 -15.56 -10.50
CA ARG A 107 -13.49 -14.50 -9.81
C ARG A 107 -13.07 -14.91 -8.41
N LEU A 108 -13.94 -15.58 -7.65
CA LEU A 108 -13.58 -16.15 -6.35
C LEU A 108 -12.48 -17.21 -6.46
N CYS A 109 -12.60 -18.15 -7.41
CA CYS A 109 -11.57 -19.18 -7.64
C CYS A 109 -10.23 -18.54 -7.99
N CYS A 110 -10.25 -17.56 -8.89
CA CYS A 110 -9.09 -16.77 -9.26
C CYS A 110 -8.46 -16.04 -8.06
N LEU A 111 -9.26 -15.44 -7.19
CA LEU A 111 -8.78 -14.75 -5.98
C LEU A 111 -8.10 -15.72 -5.02
N LYS A 112 -8.69 -16.89 -4.79
CA LYS A 112 -8.10 -17.94 -3.93
C LYS A 112 -6.78 -18.46 -4.50
N GLU A 113 -6.73 -18.71 -5.80
CA GLU A 113 -5.50 -19.14 -6.46
C GLU A 113 -4.41 -18.07 -6.40
N LEU A 114 -4.77 -16.81 -6.64
CA LEU A 114 -3.86 -15.68 -6.53
C LEU A 114 -3.31 -15.54 -5.11
N GLU A 115 -4.17 -15.66 -4.09
CA GLU A 115 -3.77 -15.67 -2.68
C GLU A 115 -2.69 -16.72 -2.42
N THR A 116 -2.90 -17.96 -2.88
CA THR A 116 -1.92 -19.04 -2.74
C THR A 116 -0.63 -18.72 -3.49
N LYS A 117 -0.70 -18.27 -4.75
CA LYS A 117 0.46 -17.91 -5.57
C LYS A 117 1.30 -16.80 -4.93
N LEU A 118 0.66 -15.75 -4.43
CA LEU A 118 1.34 -14.64 -3.75
C LEU A 118 2.01 -15.10 -2.46
N ASN A 119 1.33 -15.89 -1.62
CA ASN A 119 1.93 -16.45 -0.41
C ASN A 119 3.19 -17.25 -0.73
N CYS A 120 3.12 -18.17 -1.70
CA CYS A 120 4.26 -18.98 -2.12
C CYS A 120 5.41 -18.12 -2.63
N PHE A 121 5.11 -17.16 -3.50
CA PHE A 121 6.08 -16.21 -4.04
C PHE A 121 6.80 -15.45 -2.92
N PHE A 122 6.06 -14.84 -1.99
CA PHE A 122 6.67 -14.01 -0.96
C PHE A 122 7.40 -14.80 0.13
N ILE A 123 6.98 -16.02 0.46
CA ILE A 123 7.77 -16.91 1.34
C ILE A 123 9.16 -17.14 0.74
N ASN A 124 9.25 -17.33 -0.57
CA ASN A 124 10.52 -17.55 -1.28
C ASN A 124 11.34 -16.26 -1.41
N GLU A 125 10.71 -15.10 -1.64
CA GLU A 125 11.40 -13.82 -1.82
C GLU A 125 11.87 -13.17 -0.51
N THR A 126 11.17 -13.43 0.60
CA THR A 126 11.44 -12.77 1.88
C THR A 126 12.77 -13.25 2.46
N GLY A 127 13.17 -14.51 2.23
CA GLY A 127 14.44 -15.06 2.71
C GLY A 127 14.73 -14.68 4.17
N ASN A 128 16.00 -14.45 4.50
CA ASN A 128 16.41 -13.86 5.79
C ASN A 128 16.64 -12.34 5.73
N LYS A 129 16.26 -11.66 4.64
CA LYS A 129 16.66 -10.27 4.39
C LYS A 129 15.44 -9.35 4.20
N PRO A 130 15.33 -8.25 4.97
CA PRO A 130 14.23 -7.30 4.83
C PRO A 130 14.19 -6.64 3.45
N TYR A 131 13.01 -6.17 3.05
CA TYR A 131 12.82 -5.42 1.81
C TYR A 131 13.47 -4.03 1.87
N SER A 132 14.14 -3.64 0.79
CA SER A 132 14.68 -2.29 0.56
C SER A 132 13.55 -1.26 0.46
N TRP A 133 13.91 0.02 0.44
CA TRP A 133 12.91 1.08 0.28
C TRP A 133 12.22 1.04 -1.10
N GLU A 134 12.97 0.75 -2.16
CA GLU A 134 12.46 0.56 -3.52
C GLU A 134 11.51 -0.61 -3.60
N GLU A 135 11.85 -1.75 -2.98
CA GLU A 135 10.99 -2.93 -2.93
C GLU A 135 9.71 -2.64 -2.15
N LYS A 136 9.83 -1.97 -0.98
CA LYS A 136 8.67 -1.52 -0.20
C LYS A 136 7.79 -0.54 -0.98
N LYS A 137 8.32 0.27 -1.91
CA LYS A 137 7.49 1.09 -2.79
C LYS A 137 6.62 0.23 -3.70
N VAL A 138 7.19 -0.81 -4.31
CA VAL A 138 6.44 -1.76 -5.15
C VAL A 138 5.34 -2.45 -4.32
N LEU A 139 5.70 -3.00 -3.15
CA LEU A 139 4.76 -3.64 -2.24
C LEU A 139 3.61 -2.71 -1.82
N ARG A 140 3.89 -1.41 -1.57
CA ARG A 140 2.83 -0.43 -1.27
C ARG A 140 1.90 -0.20 -2.45
N ARG A 141 2.39 -0.23 -3.69
CA ARG A 141 1.55 -0.10 -4.89
C ARG A 141 0.68 -1.33 -5.08
N MET A 142 1.24 -2.53 -4.96
CA MET A 142 0.47 -3.78 -4.97
C MET A 142 -0.61 -3.79 -3.88
N LYS A 143 -0.27 -3.42 -2.64
CA LYS A 143 -1.25 -3.28 -1.56
C LYS A 143 -2.39 -2.35 -1.95
N LYS A 144 -2.08 -1.18 -2.52
CA LYS A 144 -3.07 -0.18 -2.92
C LYS A 144 -4.06 -0.72 -3.96
N ILE A 145 -3.60 -1.59 -4.86
CA ILE A 145 -4.47 -2.26 -5.83
C ILE A 145 -5.60 -3.00 -5.10
N PHE A 146 -5.28 -3.91 -4.18
CA PHE A 146 -6.30 -4.70 -3.48
C PHE A 146 -7.15 -3.88 -2.50
N VAL A 147 -6.56 -2.86 -1.87
CA VAL A 147 -7.35 -1.90 -1.06
C VAL A 147 -8.37 -1.15 -1.91
N HIS A 148 -8.03 -0.84 -3.16
CA HIS A 148 -8.95 -0.17 -4.09
C HIS A 148 -10.12 -1.07 -4.48
N GLU A 149 -9.87 -2.36 -4.71
CA GLU A 149 -10.94 -3.34 -4.99
C GLU A 149 -11.95 -3.43 -3.84
N LEU A 150 -11.52 -3.18 -2.60
CA LEU A 150 -12.40 -3.15 -1.44
C LEU A 150 -13.18 -1.84 -1.27
N ARG A 151 -12.94 -0.77 -2.04
CA ARG A 151 -13.39 0.62 -1.73
C ARG A 151 -14.88 0.80 -1.46
N ASN A 152 -15.73 -0.04 -2.06
CA ASN A 152 -17.19 0.02 -1.89
C ASN A 152 -17.73 -1.07 -0.95
N THR A 153 -16.87 -1.65 -0.13
CA THR A 153 -17.18 -2.77 0.77
C THR A 153 -16.91 -2.38 2.23
N PRO A 154 -17.61 -2.99 3.21
CA PRO A 154 -17.34 -2.73 4.63
C PRO A 154 -15.91 -3.12 5.06
N LYS A 155 -15.24 -4.01 4.33
CA LYS A 155 -13.84 -4.39 4.60
C LYS A 155 -12.85 -3.29 4.25
N TYR A 156 -13.24 -2.29 3.46
CA TYR A 156 -12.38 -1.15 3.13
C TYR A 156 -11.85 -0.42 4.37
N ASP A 157 -12.71 -0.22 5.37
CA ASP A 157 -12.38 0.56 6.56
C ASP A 157 -11.27 -0.08 7.40
N LEU A 158 -11.05 -1.40 7.28
CA LEU A 158 -9.93 -2.11 7.92
C LEU A 158 -8.57 -1.63 7.40
N PHE A 159 -8.52 -1.24 6.12
CA PHE A 159 -7.28 -0.88 5.43
C PHE A 159 -7.20 0.60 5.05
N LYS A 160 -8.30 1.34 5.27
CA LYS A 160 -8.32 2.79 5.21
C LYS A 160 -7.24 3.28 6.15
N THR A 161 -6.14 3.71 5.56
CA THR A 161 -5.10 4.41 6.29
C THR A 161 -5.77 5.71 6.72
N ARG A 162 -6.29 5.79 7.95
CA ARG A 162 -6.48 7.10 8.57
C ARG A 162 -5.09 7.70 8.51
N HIS A 163 -4.90 8.68 7.62
CA HIS A 163 -3.84 9.66 7.80
C HIS A 163 -4.15 10.37 9.12
N VAL A 164 -3.91 9.70 10.25
CA VAL A 164 -3.50 10.39 11.46
C VAL A 164 -2.09 10.82 11.12
N HIS A 165 -1.97 11.95 10.43
CA HIS A 165 -0.83 12.80 10.71
C HIS A 165 -0.82 12.93 12.24
N ARG A 166 0.07 12.18 12.91
CA ARG A 166 0.49 12.49 14.27
C ARG A 166 1.29 13.79 14.18
N VAL A 167 0.60 14.84 13.79
CA VAL A 167 0.94 16.21 14.12
C VAL A 167 0.60 16.24 15.59
N SER A 168 1.64 16.42 16.43
CA SER A 168 1.49 16.43 17.88
C SER A 168 0.43 17.47 18.26
N GLU A 169 -0.19 17.38 19.45
CA GLU A 169 -1.15 18.40 19.87
C GLU A 169 -0.52 19.82 19.81
N GLU A 170 0.79 19.91 20.03
CA GLU A 170 1.59 21.13 19.89
C GLU A 170 1.63 21.61 18.43
N ASP A 171 1.94 20.73 17.48
CA ASP A 171 1.98 21.08 16.06
C ASP A 171 0.58 21.44 15.50
N GLN A 172 -0.49 20.83 16.04
CA GLN A 172 -1.87 21.16 15.65
C GLN A 172 -2.28 22.53 16.19
N LEU A 173 -1.82 22.86 17.39
CA LEU A 173 -2.02 24.17 17.99
C LEU A 173 -1.22 25.23 17.22
N GLU A 174 0.02 24.92 16.83
CA GLU A 174 0.87 25.81 16.03
C GLU A 174 0.25 26.09 14.65
N LEU A 175 -0.28 25.06 13.97
CA LEU A 175 -1.02 25.22 12.71
C LEU A 175 -2.26 26.11 12.86
N LYS A 176 -2.99 26.01 13.98
CA LYS A 176 -4.13 26.90 14.27
C LYS A 176 -3.69 28.34 14.50
N TYR A 177 -2.58 28.55 15.21
CA TYR A 177 -2.01 29.90 15.39
C TYR A 177 -1.55 30.48 14.05
N GLN A 178 -0.86 29.70 13.22
CA GLN A 178 -0.41 30.13 11.90
C GLN A 178 -1.58 30.50 10.97
N GLN A 179 -2.66 29.70 10.95
CA GLN A 179 -3.86 30.02 10.17
C GLN A 179 -4.57 31.29 10.67
N THR A 180 -4.61 31.48 11.99
CA THR A 180 -5.19 32.68 12.60
C THR A 180 -4.36 33.92 12.23
N ASP A 181 -3.03 33.80 12.29
CA ASP A 181 -2.12 34.86 11.89
C ASP A 181 -2.20 35.15 10.39
N GLU A 182 -2.29 34.14 9.51
CA GLU A 182 -2.50 34.36 8.08
C GLU A 182 -3.80 35.10 7.77
N ILE A 183 -4.91 34.79 8.47
CA ILE A 183 -6.19 35.50 8.31
C ILE A 183 -6.05 36.97 8.76
N ARG A 184 -5.37 37.20 9.89
CA ARG A 184 -5.09 38.55 10.41
C ARG A 184 -4.16 39.34 9.48
N LEU A 185 -3.22 38.67 8.83
CA LEU A 185 -2.19 39.29 7.98
C LEU A 185 -2.60 39.39 6.50
N ARG A 186 -3.66 38.68 6.05
CA ARG A 186 -4.19 38.73 4.66
C ARG A 186 -4.54 40.13 4.17
N HIS A 187 -4.87 41.05 5.08
CA HIS A 187 -5.29 42.41 4.76
C HIS A 187 -4.22 43.47 5.07
N VAL A 188 -3.04 43.05 5.53
CA VAL A 188 -1.95 43.97 5.87
C VAL A 188 -0.86 43.85 4.78
N PRO A 189 -0.53 44.94 4.06
CA PRO A 189 0.53 44.92 3.04
C PRO A 189 1.91 44.93 3.73
N ILE A 190 2.23 43.85 4.45
CA ILE A 190 3.50 43.69 5.17
C ILE A 190 4.66 43.41 4.22
N CYS A 191 4.37 42.93 3.01
CA CYS A 191 5.33 42.48 2.01
C CYS A 191 6.22 43.60 1.39
N ARG A 192 6.41 44.74 2.04
CA ARG A 192 7.37 45.78 1.62
C ARG A 192 8.49 46.07 2.62
N TYR A 193 8.50 45.46 3.79
CA TYR A 193 9.52 45.72 4.80
C TYR A 193 10.17 44.43 5.33
N ASN A 194 11.48 44.49 5.52
CA ASN A 194 12.27 43.39 6.12
C ASN A 194 11.77 43.10 7.55
N PRO A 195 11.35 41.87 7.88
CA PRO A 195 10.80 41.50 9.18
C PRO A 195 11.79 41.66 10.36
N LEU A 196 13.10 41.79 10.08
CA LEU A 196 14.12 42.06 11.11
C LEU A 196 14.39 43.55 11.32
N SER A 197 13.82 44.44 10.48
CA SER A 197 14.02 45.88 10.58
C SER A 197 13.37 46.47 11.84
N GLN A 198 14.05 47.41 12.50
CA GLN A 198 13.46 48.18 13.61
C GLN A 198 12.19 48.94 13.19
N LYS A 199 12.10 49.37 11.92
CA LYS A 199 10.91 50.04 11.38
C LYS A 199 9.70 49.10 11.35
N PHE A 200 9.92 47.83 11.00
CA PHE A 200 8.87 46.80 11.00
C PHE A 200 8.39 46.50 12.42
N LYS A 201 9.31 46.37 13.38
CA LYS A 201 8.96 46.12 14.80
C LYS A 201 8.06 47.22 15.37
N LYS A 202 8.38 48.50 15.13
CA LYS A 202 7.57 49.64 15.57
C LYS A 202 6.17 49.64 14.95
N ILE A 203 6.06 49.40 13.64
CA ILE A 203 4.76 49.35 12.94
C ILE A 203 3.92 48.18 13.47
N LYS A 204 4.52 47.02 13.73
CA LYS A 204 3.84 45.85 14.30
C LYS A 204 3.30 46.15 15.70
N GLU A 205 4.10 46.77 16.58
CA GLU A 205 3.69 47.15 17.94
C GLU A 205 2.55 48.17 17.96
N GLU A 206 2.59 49.20 17.10
CA GLU A 206 1.50 50.17 16.98
C GLU A 206 0.20 49.53 16.46
N TYR A 207 0.31 48.58 15.53
CA TYR A 207 -0.84 47.87 14.98
C TYR A 207 -1.48 46.93 16.00
N LEU A 208 -0.68 46.18 16.75
CA LEU A 208 -1.17 45.34 17.85
C LEU A 208 -1.85 46.18 18.93
N LYS A 209 -1.29 47.34 19.29
CA LYS A 209 -1.92 48.28 20.22
C LYS A 209 -3.28 48.78 19.72
N LYS A 210 -3.41 49.08 18.42
CA LYS A 210 -4.69 49.51 17.82
C LYS A 210 -5.73 48.41 17.85
N ILE A 211 -5.36 47.17 17.52
CA ILE A 211 -6.26 46.01 17.61
C ILE A 211 -6.72 45.78 19.05
N GLU A 212 -5.82 45.89 20.03
CA GLU A 212 -6.17 45.79 21.45
C GLU A 212 -7.13 46.90 21.91
N THR A 213 -7.08 48.08 21.29
CA THR A 213 -8.01 49.18 21.59
C THR A 213 -9.35 49.05 20.88
N GLU A 214 -9.36 48.55 19.64
CA GLU A 214 -10.57 48.44 18.81
C GLU A 214 -11.38 47.16 19.09
N CYS A 215 -10.73 46.04 19.40
CA CYS A 215 -11.40 44.76 19.65
C CYS A 215 -11.51 44.41 21.14
N GLY A 216 -10.93 45.21 22.04
CA GLY A 216 -10.82 44.91 23.46
C GLY A 216 -9.83 43.77 23.74
N LYS A 217 -9.24 43.74 24.94
CA LYS A 217 -8.31 42.69 25.36
C LYS A 217 -9.02 41.32 25.35
N LEU A 218 -8.50 40.38 24.57
CA LEU A 218 -8.69 38.94 24.79
C LEU A 218 -7.73 38.46 25.87
#